data_AF-A0A7V9RFF9-F1
#
_entry.id   AF-A0A7V9RFF9-F1
#
_cell.length_a   1.000
_cell.length_b   1.000
_cell.length_c   1.000
_cell.angle_alpha   90.00
_cell.angle_beta   90.00
_cell.angle_gamma   90.00
#
_symmetry.space_group_name_H-M   'P 1'
#
loop_
_entity.id
_entity.type
_entity.pdbx_description
1 polymer ?
#
loop_
_entity_poly.entity_id
_entity_poly.type
_entity_poly.pdbx_seq_one_letter_code
_entity_poly.pdbx_strand_id
1 'polypeptide(L)'
;MRSIAVSPDGQTAIAAGDGLYRSIDAGKTWASITVDTSFAYADVWIDESGEAMAAGAGGVVSRIDSEGRVLTQRVGSADLKTIHIAPSDDYTGLGYAAGEGGQVWITEDSGWTWKAGPNVGRTVLGADEIGLGHN
;
A
#
# COMPACT_ATOMS: atom_id res chain seq x y z
N MET A 1 -12.00 9.91 -1.64
CA MET A 1 -11.62 8.58 -1.13
C MET A 1 -11.57 7.63 -2.32
N ARG A 2 -10.42 6.99 -2.53
CA ARG A 2 -10.14 6.08 -3.66
C ARG A 2 -9.99 4.63 -3.22
N SER A 3 -9.48 4.39 -2.01
CA SER A 3 -9.34 3.07 -1.41
C SER A 3 -9.48 3.15 0.12
N ILE A 4 -9.80 2.02 0.75
CA ILE A 4 -9.81 1.82 2.21
C ILE A 4 -9.35 0.41 2.52
N ALA A 5 -8.49 0.29 3.52
CA ALA A 5 -8.05 -0.97 4.09
C ALA A 5 -8.42 -1.02 5.57
N VAL A 6 -8.81 -2.21 6.05
CA VAL A 6 -9.20 -2.46 7.44
C VAL A 6 -8.34 -3.61 7.95
N SER A 7 -7.78 -3.47 9.16
CA SER A 7 -7.01 -4.53 9.80
C SER A 7 -7.90 -5.77 10.03
N PRO A 8 -7.34 -6.98 10.06
CA PRO A 8 -8.12 -8.22 10.26
C PRO A 8 -8.97 -8.26 11.53
N ASP A 9 -8.56 -7.57 12.60
CA ASP A 9 -9.33 -7.42 13.84
C ASP A 9 -10.52 -6.44 13.74
N GLY A 10 -10.62 -5.70 12.63
CA GLY A 10 -11.67 -4.72 12.36
C GLY A 10 -11.50 -3.37 13.07
N GLN A 11 -10.41 -3.17 13.84
CA GLN A 11 -10.26 -2.00 14.72
C GLN A 11 -9.59 -0.82 14.03
N THR A 12 -8.56 -1.08 13.24
CA THR A 12 -7.80 -0.06 12.52
C THR A 12 -8.27 0.02 11.07
N ALA A 13 -8.42 1.22 10.54
CA ALA A 13 -8.68 1.42 9.12
C ALA A 13 -7.89 2.61 8.58
N ILE A 14 -7.43 2.49 7.33
CA ILE A 14 -6.76 3.57 6.61
C ILE A 14 -7.55 3.87 5.34
N ALA A 15 -7.90 5.14 5.14
CA ALA A 15 -8.56 5.62 3.93
C ALA A 15 -7.59 6.45 3.09
N ALA A 16 -7.50 6.14 1.80
CA ALA A 16 -6.66 6.81 0.82
C ALA A 16 -7.46 7.66 -0.16
N GLY A 17 -6.88 8.77 -0.63
CA GLY A 17 -7.50 9.70 -1.55
C GLY A 17 -6.57 10.87 -1.86
N ASP A 18 -7.02 12.11 -1.70
CA ASP A 18 -6.15 13.31 -1.81
C ASP A 18 -5.34 13.56 -0.52
N GLY A 19 -5.33 12.56 0.36
CA GLY A 19 -4.62 12.50 1.63
C GLY A 19 -4.82 11.11 2.23
N LEU A 20 -4.33 10.93 3.45
CA LEU A 20 -4.47 9.69 4.21
C LEU A 20 -5.17 9.97 5.53
N TYR A 21 -6.08 9.08 5.92
CA TYR A 21 -6.82 9.17 7.17
C TYR A 21 -6.79 7.84 7.90
N ARG A 22 -6.72 7.88 9.22
CA ARG A 22 -6.70 6.70 10.09
C ARG A 22 -7.86 6.70 11.07
N SER A 23 -8.47 5.54 11.24
CA SER A 23 -9.36 5.20 12.33
C SER A 23 -8.70 4.13 13.21
N ILE A 24 -8.95 4.17 14.51
CA ILE A 24 -8.55 3.15 15.49
C ILE A 24 -9.74 2.61 16.31
N ASP A 25 -10.96 2.94 15.91
CA ASP A 25 -12.20 2.63 16.63
C ASP A 25 -13.28 2.03 15.72
N ALA A 26 -12.85 1.20 14.76
CA ALA A 26 -13.70 0.54 13.76
C ALA A 26 -14.49 1.52 12.87
N GLY A 27 -13.86 2.65 12.51
CA GLY A 27 -14.36 3.63 11.55
C GLY A 27 -15.29 4.69 12.13
N LYS A 28 -15.43 4.77 13.47
CA LYS A 28 -16.31 5.73 14.13
C LYS A 28 -15.72 7.13 14.11
N THR A 29 -14.40 7.25 14.30
CA THR A 29 -13.67 8.51 14.22
C THR A 29 -12.45 8.38 13.31
N TRP A 30 -12.08 9.51 12.68
CA TRP A 30 -11.01 9.56 11.70
C TRP A 30 -10.08 10.73 11.98
N ALA A 31 -8.77 10.46 11.98
CA ALA A 31 -7.73 11.47 12.10
C ALA A 31 -6.94 11.55 10.78
N SER A 32 -6.59 12.77 10.35
CA SER A 32 -5.70 12.96 9.20
C SER A 32 -4.29 12.50 9.52
N ILE A 33 -3.67 11.72 8.64
CA ILE A 33 -2.26 11.38 8.70
C ILE A 33 -1.47 12.50 8.02
N THR A 34 -0.38 12.94 8.64
CA THR A 34 0.46 14.02 8.08
C THR A 34 1.27 13.48 6.91
N VAL A 35 0.95 13.94 5.71
CA VAL A 35 1.62 13.60 4.45
C VAL A 35 1.74 14.83 3.56
N ASP A 36 2.61 14.77 2.55
CA ASP A 36 2.66 15.79 1.51
C ASP A 36 1.33 15.79 0.73
N THR A 37 0.58 16.88 0.82
CA THR A 37 -0.74 17.05 0.21
C THR A 37 -0.71 17.18 -1.31
N SER A 38 0.48 17.27 -1.92
CA SER A 38 0.62 17.22 -3.37
C SER A 38 0.44 15.82 -3.95
N PHE A 39 0.46 14.78 -3.11
CA PHE A 39 0.26 13.39 -3.55
C PHE A 39 -1.17 12.92 -3.35
N ALA A 40 -1.76 12.44 -4.44
CA ALA A 40 -2.95 11.62 -4.42
C ALA A 40 -2.55 10.15 -4.24
N TYR A 41 -3.16 9.46 -3.27
CA TYR A 41 -3.01 8.02 -3.06
C TYR A 41 -4.15 7.27 -3.74
N ALA A 42 -3.79 6.29 -4.56
CA ALA A 42 -4.72 5.46 -5.32
C ALA A 42 -5.15 4.24 -4.52
N ASP A 43 -4.23 3.64 -3.78
CA ASP A 43 -4.46 2.39 -3.07
C ASP A 43 -3.75 2.36 -1.71
N VAL A 44 -4.25 1.53 -0.80
CA VAL A 44 -3.69 1.31 0.52
C VAL A 44 -3.87 -0.14 0.95
N TRP A 45 -2.84 -0.67 1.61
CA TRP A 45 -2.81 -1.98 2.25
C TRP A 45 -2.50 -1.80 3.74
N ILE A 46 -3.03 -2.68 4.59
CA ILE A 46 -2.80 -2.67 6.04
C ILE A 46 -2.55 -4.10 6.54
N ASP A 47 -1.66 -4.25 7.51
CA ASP A 47 -1.34 -5.53 8.13
C ASP A 47 -2.14 -5.78 9.44
N GLU A 48 -1.86 -6.92 10.08
CA GLU A 48 -2.43 -7.29 11.39
C GLU A 48 -1.99 -6.38 12.54
N SER A 49 -0.81 -5.76 12.45
CA SER A 49 -0.29 -4.86 13.48
C SER A 49 -0.84 -3.44 13.39
N GLY A 50 -1.55 -3.13 12.29
CA GLY A 50 -2.06 -1.81 11.96
C GLY A 50 -1.03 -0.91 11.27
N GLU A 51 0.12 -1.44 10.86
CA GLU A 51 1.01 -0.79 9.92
C GLU A 51 0.41 -0.83 8.51
N ALA A 52 0.68 0.20 7.72
CA ALA A 52 0.07 0.35 6.41
C ALA A 52 1.04 0.84 5.33
N MET A 53 0.68 0.55 4.09
CA MET A 53 1.38 0.95 2.89
C MET A 53 0.42 1.61 1.92
N ALA A 54 0.71 2.83 1.47
CA ALA A 54 -0.10 3.54 0.49
C ALA A 54 0.71 3.85 -0.77
N ALA A 55 0.09 3.69 -1.94
CA ALA A 55 0.71 3.97 -3.23
C ALA A 55 -0.07 5.03 -4.02
N GLY A 56 0.64 5.86 -4.78
CA GLY A 56 0.02 7.02 -5.41
C GLY A 56 0.83 7.77 -6.45
N ALA A 57 0.52 9.06 -6.56
CA ALA A 57 0.91 9.94 -7.64
C ALA A 57 2.42 10.02 -7.86
N GLY A 58 2.84 9.95 -9.12
CA GLY A 58 4.23 10.06 -9.54
C GLY A 58 5.16 9.00 -8.93
N GLY A 59 4.66 7.80 -8.61
CA GLY A 59 5.51 6.71 -8.16
C GLY A 59 5.77 6.72 -6.66
N VAL A 60 4.91 7.39 -5.89
CA VAL A 60 5.06 7.49 -4.44
C VAL A 60 4.54 6.25 -3.74
N VAL A 61 5.33 5.75 -2.80
CA VAL A 61 4.97 4.75 -1.80
C VAL A 61 5.18 5.37 -0.42
N SER A 62 4.21 5.24 0.47
CA SER A 62 4.29 5.73 1.85
C SER A 62 4.03 4.59 2.83
N ARG A 63 5.00 4.32 3.70
CA ARG A 63 4.88 3.40 4.83
C ARG A 63 4.39 4.19 6.04
N ILE A 64 3.41 3.65 6.73
CA ILE A 64 2.75 4.24 7.89
C ILE A 64 2.92 3.26 9.05
N ASP A 65 3.58 3.67 10.13
CA ASP A 65 3.70 2.81 11.33
C ASP A 65 2.38 2.76 12.12
N SER A 66 2.30 1.88 13.11
CA SER A 66 1.10 1.70 13.95
C SER A 66 0.73 2.95 14.78
N GLU A 67 1.66 3.90 14.94
CA GLU A 67 1.44 5.20 15.56
C GLU A 67 1.08 6.31 14.55
N GLY A 68 1.09 6.01 13.25
CA GLY A 68 0.75 6.94 12.17
C GLY A 68 1.91 7.81 11.68
N ARG A 69 3.17 7.50 12.02
CA ARG A 69 4.32 8.17 11.42
C ARG A 69 4.52 7.66 10.00
N VAL A 70 4.93 8.56 9.11
CA VAL A 70 5.02 8.28 7.68
C VAL A 70 6.47 8.37 7.20
N LEU A 71 6.89 7.34 6.46
CA LEU A 71 8.08 7.35 5.62
C LEU A 71 7.65 7.29 4.15
N THR A 72 8.00 8.32 3.38
CA THR A 72 7.64 8.43 1.96
C THR A 72 8.85 8.20 1.05
N GLN A 73 8.70 7.32 0.08
CA GLN A 73 9.68 7.02 -0.96
C GLN A 73 9.07 7.27 -2.34
N ARG A 74 9.85 7.82 -3.27
CA ARG A 74 9.49 7.85 -4.69
C ARG A 74 10.27 6.76 -5.41
N VAL A 75 9.57 5.70 -5.79
CA VAL A 75 10.17 4.53 -6.42
C VAL A 75 10.16 4.66 -7.94
N GLY A 76 9.06 5.18 -8.51
CA GLY A 76 8.90 5.41 -9.95
C GLY A 76 8.70 6.88 -10.34
N SER A 77 8.40 7.12 -11.61
CA SER A 77 8.09 8.45 -12.15
C SER A 77 6.63 8.62 -12.58
N ALA A 78 5.90 7.51 -12.80
CA ALA A 78 4.49 7.52 -13.17
C ALA A 78 3.62 7.06 -11.98
N ASP A 79 2.31 7.30 -12.03
CA ASP A 79 1.40 6.96 -10.94
C ASP A 79 1.38 5.47 -10.65
N LEU A 80 1.45 5.12 -9.36
CA LEU A 80 1.09 3.78 -8.88
C LEU A 80 -0.40 3.73 -8.62
N LYS A 81 -1.01 2.61 -8.97
CA LYS A 81 -2.47 2.39 -8.90
C LYS A 81 -2.85 1.28 -7.92
N THR A 82 -1.92 0.41 -7.55
CA THR A 82 -2.17 -0.66 -6.60
C THR A 82 -0.91 -0.99 -5.80
N ILE A 83 -1.10 -1.47 -4.58
CA ILE A 83 -0.04 -1.99 -3.72
C ILE A 83 -0.56 -3.16 -2.88
N HIS A 84 0.26 -4.19 -2.74
CA HIS A 84 -0.03 -5.32 -1.86
C HIS A 84 1.28 -5.85 -1.27
N ILE A 85 1.28 -6.14 0.03
CA ILE A 85 2.40 -6.78 0.72
C ILE A 85 1.89 -8.13 1.23
N ALA A 86 2.63 -9.20 0.97
CA ALA A 86 2.31 -10.50 1.52
C ALA A 86 2.40 -10.46 3.05
N PRO A 87 1.53 -11.18 3.77
CA PRO A 87 1.57 -11.22 5.22
C PRO A 87 2.93 -11.71 5.75
N SER A 88 3.32 -11.22 6.93
CA SER A 88 4.67 -11.45 7.47
C SER A 88 4.95 -12.88 7.93
N ASP A 89 3.90 -13.70 8.14
CA ASP A 89 4.00 -15.09 8.56
C ASP A 89 4.61 -16.00 7.47
N ASP A 90 4.61 -15.54 6.21
CA ASP A 90 5.30 -16.18 5.09
C ASP A 90 6.80 -15.84 5.00
N TYR A 91 7.36 -15.06 5.94
CA TYR A 91 8.79 -14.70 6.05
C TYR A 91 9.46 -14.07 4.81
N THR A 92 8.72 -13.79 3.73
CA THR A 92 9.34 -13.30 2.49
C THR A 92 9.45 -11.77 2.43
N GLY A 93 8.66 -11.04 3.25
CA GLY A 93 8.53 -9.58 3.13
C GLY A 93 8.15 -9.14 1.70
N LEU A 94 7.60 -10.07 0.91
CA LEU A 94 7.41 -9.89 -0.52
C LEU A 94 6.23 -8.96 -0.74
N GLY A 95 6.38 -8.01 -1.65
CA GLY A 95 5.29 -7.10 -1.99
C GLY A 95 5.47 -6.49 -3.36
N TYR A 96 4.37 -5.99 -3.89
CA TYR A 96 4.31 -5.44 -5.23
C TYR A 96 3.55 -4.11 -5.23
N ALA A 97 4.04 -3.16 -6.00
CA ALA A 97 3.31 -1.95 -6.37
C ALA A 97 3.34 -1.79 -7.88
N ALA A 98 2.18 -1.56 -8.49
CA ALA A 98 2.06 -1.48 -9.94
C ALA A 98 1.27 -0.24 -10.36
N GLY A 99 1.52 0.23 -11.59
CA GLY A 99 0.99 1.51 -12.03
C GLY A 99 0.99 1.76 -13.53
N GLU A 100 0.87 3.03 -13.87
CA GLU A 100 0.87 3.53 -15.25
C GLU A 100 2.17 3.17 -15.98
N GLY A 101 2.08 3.00 -17.31
CA GLY A 101 3.19 2.56 -18.14
C GLY A 101 3.59 1.09 -17.94
N GLY A 102 2.86 0.34 -17.11
CA GLY A 102 3.17 -1.05 -16.78
C GLY A 102 4.42 -1.22 -15.92
N GLN A 103 4.76 -0.18 -15.14
CA GLN A 103 5.79 -0.30 -14.11
C GLN A 103 5.31 -1.25 -13.02
N VAL A 104 6.24 -2.06 -12.52
CA VAL A 104 6.06 -2.91 -11.35
C VAL A 104 7.27 -2.70 -10.46
N TRP A 105 7.02 -2.50 -9.17
CA TRP A 105 8.03 -2.38 -8.13
C TRP A 105 7.85 -3.54 -7.16
N ILE A 106 8.97 -4.11 -6.73
CA ILE A 106 9.02 -5.30 -5.88
C ILE A 106 9.78 -4.93 -4.61
N THR A 107 9.22 -5.30 -3.46
CA THR A 107 9.91 -5.31 -2.17
C THR A 107 10.07 -6.75 -1.72
N GLU A 108 11.18 -7.03 -1.03
CA GLU A 108 11.49 -8.33 -0.39
C GLU A 108 11.74 -8.11 1.12
N ASP A 109 11.35 -6.95 1.63
CA ASP A 109 11.59 -6.48 2.99
C ASP A 109 10.41 -5.63 3.49
N SER A 110 9.18 -6.06 3.20
CA SER A 110 7.94 -5.46 3.73
C SER A 110 7.83 -3.95 3.46
N GLY A 111 8.29 -3.52 2.29
CA GLY A 111 8.21 -2.16 1.80
C GLY A 111 9.29 -1.20 2.31
N TRP A 112 10.34 -1.71 2.98
CA TRP A 112 11.49 -0.88 3.38
C TRP A 112 12.32 -0.44 2.17
N THR A 113 12.55 -1.36 1.22
CA THR A 113 13.22 -1.09 -0.05
C THR A 113 12.44 -1.64 -1.24
N TRP A 114 12.62 -0.98 -2.38
CA TRP A 114 11.91 -1.29 -3.61
C TRP A 114 12.88 -1.37 -4.78
N LYS A 115 12.73 -2.41 -5.59
CA LYS A 115 13.49 -2.63 -6.83
C LYS A 115 12.53 -2.65 -8.01
N ALA A 116 12.99 -2.14 -9.15
CA ALA A 116 12.21 -2.22 -10.38
C ALA A 116 12.05 -3.70 -10.77
N GLY A 117 10.80 -4.12 -10.92
CA GLY A 117 10.45 -5.40 -11.51
C GLY A 117 10.49 -5.33 -13.04
N PRO A 118 10.20 -6.44 -13.73
CA PRO A 118 10.11 -6.45 -15.18
C PRO A 118 9.02 -5.49 -15.67
N ASN A 119 9.41 -4.51 -16.48
CA ASN A 119 8.48 -3.59 -17.13
C ASN A 119 7.70 -4.36 -18.21
N VAL A 120 6.41 -4.58 -17.98
CA VAL A 120 5.55 -5.29 -18.92
C VAL A 120 5.00 -4.39 -20.03
N GLY A 121 5.17 -3.07 -19.92
CA GLY A 121 4.73 -2.09 -20.95
C GLY A 121 3.21 -2.05 -21.14
N ARG A 122 2.44 -2.60 -20.19
CA ARG A 122 0.98 -2.64 -20.16
C ARG A 122 0.52 -2.47 -18.72
N THR A 123 -0.56 -1.74 -18.50
CA THR A 123 -1.18 -1.56 -17.18
C THR A 123 -1.56 -2.92 -16.60
N VAL A 124 -1.03 -3.26 -15.43
CA VAL A 124 -1.49 -4.42 -14.65
C VAL A 124 -2.65 -3.96 -13.77
N LEU A 125 -3.84 -4.46 -14.03
CA LEU A 125 -5.05 -4.18 -13.27
C LEU A 125 -5.37 -5.41 -12.41
N GLY A 126 -4.79 -5.46 -11.21
CA GLY A 126 -5.06 -6.49 -10.20
C GLY A 126 -4.04 -7.63 -10.18
N ALA A 127 -3.53 -7.92 -8.99
CA ALA A 127 -2.96 -9.21 -8.63
C ALA A 127 -3.99 -9.86 -7.69
N ASP A 128 -4.55 -10.99 -8.08
CA ASP A 128 -5.33 -11.85 -7.19
C ASP A 128 -4.49 -13.09 -6.93
N GLU A 129 -4.23 -13.37 -5.66
CA GLU A 129 -3.47 -14.54 -5.23
C GLU A 129 -4.43 -15.72 -5.14
N ILE A 130 -4.42 -16.58 -6.16
CA ILE A 130 -5.11 -17.86 -6.09
C ILE A 130 -4.29 -18.82 -5.22
N GLY A 131 -4.59 -18.86 -3.92
CA GLY A 131 -4.09 -19.88 -3.01
C GLY A 131 -4.39 -21.29 -3.53
N LEU A 132 -3.36 -22.11 -3.69
CA LEU A 132 -3.49 -23.52 -4.10
C LEU A 132 -3.59 -24.42 -2.87
N GLY A 133 -4.66 -25.21 -2.83
CA GLY A 133 -4.58 -26.61 -2.41
C GLY A 133 -5.16 -26.94 -1.04
N HIS A 134 -6.45 -27.28 -1.04
CA HIS A 134 -6.98 -28.26 -0.10
C HIS A 134 -6.23 -29.60 -0.27
N ASN A 135 -5.83 -30.19 0.85
CA ASN A 135 -5.90 -31.63 1.12
C ASN A 135 -6.24 -31.83 2.59
#